data_AF-A0A836TH14-F1
#
_entry.id   AF-A0A836TH14-F1
#
_cell.length_a   1.000
_cell.length_b   1.000
_cell.length_c   1.000
_cell.angle_alpha   90.00
_cell.angle_beta   90.00
_cell.angle_gamma   90.00
#
_symmetry.space_group_name_H-M   'P 1'
#
loop_
_entity.id
_entity.type
_entity.pdbx_description
1 polymer ?
#
loop_
_entity_poly.entity_id
_entity_poly.type
_entity_poly.pdbx_seq_one_letter_code
_entity_poly.pdbx_strand_id
1 'polypeptide(L)'
;MLRSKDQGTTWEVLRKGDSEAVIAAEDADDINAIGVESLFSVTFINNKQGWVVGQGGLILHTTDSGDTWAKMKTPNETLLMDIWMSPEGEGAAIGMRSLMRTKDFGKNWYALEGAPVTGWWYQAMAKGESVIHMEGATDES
;
A
#
# COMPACT_ATOMS: atom_id res chain seq x y z
N MET A 1 -2.47 8.30 -11.37
CA MET A 1 -1.74 7.04 -11.63
C MET A 1 -1.31 6.97 -13.08
N LEU A 2 -0.03 6.67 -13.31
CA LEU A 2 0.56 6.46 -14.63
C LEU A 2 0.95 4.99 -14.76
N ARG A 3 0.76 4.40 -15.95
CA ARG A 3 1.26 3.06 -16.31
C ARG A 3 2.25 3.19 -17.45
N SER A 4 3.37 2.48 -17.37
CA SER A 4 4.29 2.43 -18.51
C SER A 4 3.82 1.43 -19.56
N LYS A 5 3.98 1.79 -20.84
CA LYS A 5 3.66 0.91 -21.99
C LYS A 5 4.83 0.07 -22.49
N ASP A 6 6.05 0.40 -22.07
CA ASP A 6 7.28 -0.02 -22.73
C ASP A 6 8.49 0.00 -21.78
N GLN A 7 8.27 -0.44 -20.54
CA GLN A 7 9.33 -0.58 -19.51
C GLN A 7 9.98 0.74 -19.08
N GLY A 8 9.21 1.83 -19.12
CA GLY A 8 9.53 3.11 -18.51
C GLY A 8 9.81 4.24 -19.51
N THR A 9 9.69 3.97 -20.81
CA THR A 9 10.02 4.95 -21.87
C THR A 9 8.82 5.84 -22.23
N THR A 10 7.61 5.28 -22.25
CA THR A 10 6.33 5.93 -22.46
C THR A 10 5.34 5.49 -21.40
N TRP A 11 4.42 6.41 -21.11
CA TRP A 11 3.49 6.34 -19.99
C TRP A 11 2.12 6.76 -20.46
N GLU A 12 1.08 6.15 -19.89
CA GLU A 12 -0.29 6.60 -20.03
C GLU A 12 -0.93 6.91 -18.69
N VAL A 13 -1.86 7.87 -18.71
CA VAL A 13 -2.65 8.23 -17.53
C VAL A 13 -3.80 7.25 -17.41
N LEU A 14 -3.73 6.37 -16.41
CA LEU A 14 -4.83 5.44 -16.08
C LEU A 14 -5.89 6.10 -15.20
N ARG A 15 -5.46 6.98 -14.31
CA ARG A 15 -6.35 7.77 -13.46
C ARG A 15 -5.74 9.13 -13.25
N LYS A 16 -6.40 10.17 -13.75
CA LYS A 16 -6.12 11.55 -13.33
C LYS A 16 -6.86 11.73 -12.00
N GLY A 17 -6.21 12.31 -11.00
CA GLY A 17 -6.98 12.78 -9.83
C GLY A 17 -7.95 13.84 -10.35
N ASP A 18 -9.24 13.71 -10.05
CA ASP A 18 -10.24 14.67 -10.51
C ASP A 18 -10.12 15.94 -9.67
N SER A 19 -9.18 16.80 -10.07
CA SER A 19 -9.04 18.13 -9.50
C SER A 19 -10.35 18.91 -9.61
N GLU A 20 -11.19 18.63 -10.62
CA GLU A 20 -12.51 19.27 -10.79
C GLU A 20 -13.59 18.75 -9.82
N ALA A 21 -13.52 17.48 -9.40
CA ALA A 21 -14.45 16.95 -8.40
C ALA A 21 -14.10 17.44 -6.98
N VAL A 22 -12.82 17.68 -6.69
CA VAL A 22 -12.35 18.23 -5.41
C VAL A 22 -12.83 19.68 -5.19
N ILE A 23 -13.01 20.47 -6.25
CA ILE A 23 -13.56 21.85 -6.15
C ILE A 23 -15.10 21.87 -6.08
N ALA A 24 -15.76 20.76 -6.41
CA ALA A 24 -17.22 20.64 -6.40
C ALA A 24 -17.76 19.86 -5.18
N ALA A 25 -16.88 19.21 -4.41
CA ALA A 25 -17.25 18.51 -3.19
C ALA A 25 -17.58 19.52 -2.06
N GLU A 26 -18.79 19.45 -1.53
CA GLU A 26 -19.25 20.34 -0.46
C GLU A 26 -18.93 19.78 0.94
N ASP A 27 -18.75 18.46 1.07
CA ASP A 27 -18.48 17.76 2.33
C ASP A 27 -17.26 16.84 2.26
N ALA A 28 -16.61 16.64 3.41
CA ALA A 28 -15.37 15.87 3.54
C ALA A 28 -15.50 14.39 3.10
N ASP A 29 -16.69 13.81 3.21
CA ASP A 29 -16.97 12.44 2.78
C ASP A 29 -16.96 12.28 1.25
N ASP A 30 -17.38 13.31 0.51
CA ASP A 30 -17.31 13.34 -0.95
C ASP A 30 -15.85 13.44 -1.41
N ILE A 31 -15.04 14.22 -0.71
CA ILE A 31 -13.60 14.36 -0.99
C ILE A 31 -12.90 12.98 -0.86
N ASN A 32 -13.26 12.20 0.16
CA ASN A 32 -12.73 10.86 0.37
C ASN A 32 -13.19 9.87 -0.73
N ALA A 33 -14.43 9.98 -1.22
CA ALA A 33 -14.95 9.15 -2.31
C ALA A 33 -14.28 9.43 -3.67
N ILE A 34 -13.74 10.64 -3.88
CA ILE A 34 -13.09 11.08 -5.12
C ILE A 34 -11.66 10.50 -5.29
N GLY A 35 -11.10 9.87 -4.24
CA GLY A 35 -9.76 9.28 -4.29
C GLY A 35 -8.66 10.32 -4.10
N VAL A 36 -8.76 11.11 -3.03
CA VAL A 36 -7.68 11.97 -2.53
C VAL A 36 -6.69 11.23 -1.62
N GLU A 37 -6.93 9.94 -1.33
CA GLU A 37 -5.99 9.13 -0.57
C GLU A 37 -4.66 9.04 -1.32
N SER A 38 -3.62 9.62 -0.72
CA SER A 38 -2.28 9.59 -1.30
C SER A 38 -1.77 8.15 -1.34
N LEU A 39 -1.21 7.76 -2.48
CA LEU A 39 -0.57 6.46 -2.68
C LEU A 39 0.92 6.61 -2.36
N PHE A 40 1.47 5.69 -1.59
CA PHE A 40 2.83 5.80 -1.05
C PHE A 40 3.79 4.75 -1.58
N SER A 41 3.33 3.51 -1.81
CA SER A 41 4.18 2.44 -2.32
C SER A 41 3.42 1.50 -3.23
N VAL A 42 4.15 0.84 -4.12
CA VAL A 42 3.66 -0.15 -5.08
C VAL A 42 4.63 -1.31 -5.17
N THR A 43 4.11 -2.54 -5.19
CA THR A 43 4.92 -3.76 -5.37
C THR A 43 4.24 -4.71 -6.36
N PHE A 44 5.05 -5.44 -7.12
CA PHE A 44 4.61 -6.49 -8.04
C PHE A 44 5.43 -7.75 -7.79
N ILE A 45 4.74 -8.89 -7.63
CA ILE A 45 5.41 -10.21 -7.48
C ILE A 45 5.65 -10.88 -8.83
N ASN A 46 4.96 -10.42 -9.88
CA ASN A 46 5.12 -10.82 -11.27
C ASN A 46 4.48 -9.77 -12.18
N ASN A 47 4.42 -10.06 -13.48
CA ASN A 47 3.97 -9.13 -14.52
C ASN A 47 2.47 -8.78 -14.42
N LYS A 48 1.67 -9.53 -13.64
CA LYS A 48 0.21 -9.42 -13.56
C LYS A 48 -0.28 -8.97 -12.21
N GLN A 49 0.34 -9.46 -11.14
CA GLN A 49 -0.13 -9.26 -9.76
C GLN A 49 0.69 -8.19 -9.06
N GLY A 50 0.00 -7.16 -8.57
CA GLY A 50 0.62 -6.04 -7.86
C GLY A 50 -0.31 -5.40 -6.84
N TRP A 51 0.28 -4.74 -5.85
CA TRP A 51 -0.41 -4.07 -4.76
C TRP A 51 0.08 -2.64 -4.61
N VAL A 52 -0.82 -1.75 -4.22
CA VAL A 52 -0.53 -0.36 -3.87
C VAL A 52 -1.06 -0.09 -2.48
N VAL A 53 -0.31 0.68 -1.69
CA VAL A 53 -0.76 1.15 -0.37
C VAL A 53 -0.77 2.68 -0.28
N GLY A 54 -1.58 3.19 0.64
CA GLY A 54 -1.77 4.62 0.82
C GLY A 54 -2.38 5.03 2.15
N GLN A 55 -2.89 6.26 2.18
CA GLN A 55 -3.60 6.84 3.31
C GLN A 55 -4.92 6.09 3.59
N GLY A 56 -5.43 6.17 4.83
CA GLY A 56 -6.74 5.63 5.20
C GLY A 56 -6.79 4.09 5.27
N GLY A 57 -5.63 3.43 5.36
CA GLY A 57 -5.51 1.98 5.31
C GLY A 57 -5.79 1.45 3.90
N LEU A 58 -5.61 2.28 2.87
CA LEU A 58 -5.86 1.89 1.49
C LEU A 58 -4.87 0.82 1.06
N ILE A 59 -5.40 -0.31 0.62
CA ILE A 59 -4.67 -1.34 -0.12
C ILE A 59 -5.46 -1.63 -1.39
N LEU A 60 -4.82 -1.46 -2.54
CA LEU A 60 -5.36 -1.83 -3.85
C LEU A 60 -4.60 -3.04 -4.40
N HIS A 61 -5.28 -3.93 -5.10
CA HIS A 61 -4.67 -5.10 -5.76
C HIS A 61 -5.11 -5.18 -7.23
N THR A 62 -4.16 -5.46 -8.11
CA THR A 62 -4.39 -5.75 -9.53
C THR A 62 -3.99 -7.18 -9.85
N THR A 63 -4.71 -7.81 -10.78
CA THR A 63 -4.34 -9.11 -11.37
C THR A 63 -4.13 -9.03 -12.88
N ASP A 64 -4.17 -7.83 -13.44
CA ASP A 64 -4.15 -7.53 -14.86
C ASP A 64 -3.13 -6.44 -15.19
N SER A 65 -1.95 -6.49 -14.55
CA SER A 65 -0.82 -5.60 -14.86
C SER A 65 -1.07 -4.12 -14.54
N GLY A 66 -2.01 -3.84 -13.64
CA GLY A 66 -2.36 -2.50 -13.21
C GLY A 66 -3.42 -1.83 -14.07
N ASP A 67 -4.05 -2.55 -14.99
CA ASP A 67 -5.16 -2.08 -15.82
C ASP A 67 -6.39 -1.78 -14.95
N THR A 68 -6.71 -2.69 -14.02
CA THR A 68 -7.75 -2.50 -13.02
C THR A 68 -7.23 -2.80 -11.62
N TRP A 69 -7.83 -2.14 -10.63
CA TRP A 69 -7.45 -2.23 -9.22
C TRP A 69 -8.68 -2.43 -8.35
N ALA A 70 -8.65 -3.44 -7.49
CA ALA A 70 -9.68 -3.73 -6.50
C ALA A 70 -9.22 -3.28 -5.11
N LYS A 71 -10.09 -2.57 -4.37
CA LYS A 71 -9.83 -2.21 -2.97
C LYS A 71 -9.93 -3.46 -2.09
N MET A 72 -8.90 -3.72 -1.31
CA MET A 72 -8.83 -4.81 -0.35
C MET A 72 -9.41 -4.36 0.99
N LYS A 73 -10.04 -5.28 1.72
CA LYS A 73 -10.54 -5.00 3.07
C LYS A 73 -9.37 -4.99 4.06
N THR A 74 -9.24 -3.92 4.82
CA THR A 74 -8.26 -3.78 5.90
C THR A 74 -8.94 -3.80 7.27
N PRO A 75 -8.21 -4.22 8.33
CA PRO A 75 -8.75 -4.31 9.68
C PRO A 75 -8.97 -2.94 10.34
N ASN A 76 -8.20 -1.92 9.95
CA ASN A 76 -8.31 -0.56 10.47
C ASN A 76 -7.80 0.47 9.44
N GLU A 77 -8.24 1.72 9.62
CA GLU A 77 -7.75 2.87 8.86
C GLU A 77 -6.44 3.37 9.49
N THR A 78 -5.38 3.51 8.69
CA THR A 78 -4.06 3.96 9.14
C THR A 78 -3.25 4.53 7.97
N LEU A 79 -2.08 5.09 8.21
CA LEU A 79 -1.13 5.39 7.13
C LEU A 79 -0.32 4.14 6.83
N LEU A 80 -0.40 3.62 5.59
CA LEU A 80 0.45 2.53 5.10
C LEU A 80 1.46 3.10 4.10
N MET A 81 2.70 3.21 4.54
CA MET A 81 3.78 3.87 3.80
C MET A 81 4.52 2.91 2.87
N ASP A 82 4.55 1.62 3.18
CA ASP A 82 5.24 0.62 2.35
C ASP A 82 4.56 -0.75 2.37
N ILE A 83 4.84 -1.56 1.34
CA ILE A 83 4.28 -2.90 1.17
C ILE A 83 5.27 -3.88 0.56
N TRP A 84 5.31 -5.08 1.12
CA TRP A 84 6.02 -6.23 0.59
C TRP A 84 5.04 -7.40 0.40
N MET A 85 5.24 -8.15 -0.69
CA MET A 85 4.48 -9.36 -1.03
C MET A 85 5.44 -10.43 -1.56
N SER A 86 5.19 -11.69 -1.20
CA SER A 86 5.90 -12.86 -1.72
C SER A 86 5.10 -13.54 -2.85
N PRO A 87 5.76 -14.29 -3.75
CA PRO A 87 5.07 -15.11 -4.76
C PRO A 87 4.11 -16.16 -4.18
N GLU A 88 4.32 -16.58 -2.93
CA GLU A 88 3.53 -17.58 -2.20
C GLU A 88 2.29 -17.00 -1.51
N GLY A 89 2.14 -15.67 -1.50
CA GLY A 89 0.97 -14.97 -0.98
C GLY A 89 1.12 -14.43 0.43
N GLU A 90 2.29 -14.59 1.06
CA GLU A 90 2.61 -13.87 2.28
C GLU A 90 2.92 -12.40 1.98
N GLY A 91 2.63 -11.52 2.93
CA GLY A 91 2.86 -10.09 2.72
C GLY A 91 2.73 -9.27 3.99
N ALA A 92 3.30 -8.07 3.93
CA ALA A 92 3.23 -7.09 4.99
C ALA A 92 3.05 -5.68 4.43
N ALA A 93 2.18 -4.90 5.08
CA ALA A 93 2.04 -3.47 4.82
C ALA A 93 2.35 -2.73 6.12
N ILE A 94 3.25 -1.75 6.03
CA ILE A 94 3.75 -1.01 7.19
C ILE A 94 3.49 0.48 7.05
N GLY A 95 3.36 1.16 8.17
CA GLY A 95 3.44 2.60 8.22
C GLY A 95 3.55 3.10 9.65
N MET A 96 3.15 4.35 9.88
CA MET A 96 3.41 4.99 11.17
C MET A 96 2.64 4.28 12.28
N ARG A 97 3.37 3.61 13.20
CA ARG A 97 2.83 2.79 14.29
C ARG A 97 1.84 1.71 13.84
N SER A 98 1.95 1.25 12.59
CA SER A 98 1.07 0.22 12.05
C SER A 98 1.85 -0.82 11.25
N LEU A 99 1.44 -2.07 11.44
CA LEU A 99 1.92 -3.22 10.69
C LEU A 99 0.73 -4.15 10.46
N MET A 100 0.50 -4.48 9.20
CA MET A 100 -0.48 -5.47 8.79
C MET A 100 0.23 -6.62 8.11
N ARG A 101 -0.29 -7.83 8.27
CA ARG A 101 0.19 -9.03 7.57
C ARG A 101 -0.91 -9.75 6.83
N THR A 102 -0.55 -10.46 5.78
CA THR A 102 -1.39 -11.41 5.04
C THR A 102 -0.63 -12.70 4.78
N LYS A 103 -1.35 -13.79 4.53
CA LYS A 103 -0.83 -15.09 4.07
C LYS A 103 -1.55 -15.60 2.82
N ASP A 104 -2.41 -14.78 2.23
CA ASP A 104 -3.34 -15.20 1.19
C ASP A 104 -3.52 -14.12 0.11
N PHE A 105 -2.41 -13.51 -0.31
CA PHE A 105 -2.37 -12.49 -1.38
C PHE A 105 -3.18 -11.23 -1.02
N GLY A 106 -3.29 -10.93 0.28
CA GLY A 106 -4.03 -9.78 0.78
C GLY A 106 -5.54 -9.99 0.84
N LYS A 107 -6.06 -11.20 0.57
CA LYS A 107 -7.50 -11.49 0.72
C LYS A 107 -7.96 -11.25 2.15
N ASN A 108 -7.11 -11.57 3.13
CA ASN A 108 -7.30 -11.25 4.53
C ASN A 108 -6.04 -10.55 5.08
N TRP A 109 -6.24 -9.37 5.66
CA TRP A 109 -5.22 -8.59 6.36
C TRP A 109 -5.47 -8.60 7.87
N TYR A 110 -4.39 -8.81 8.64
CA TYR A 110 -4.42 -8.82 10.09
C TYR A 110 -3.51 -7.73 10.62
N ALA A 111 -4.05 -6.81 11.43
CA ALA A 111 -3.25 -5.85 12.16
C ALA A 111 -2.45 -6.58 13.24
N LEU A 112 -1.17 -6.26 13.36
CA LEU A 112 -0.34 -6.71 14.46
C LEU A 112 -0.28 -5.59 15.50
N GLU A 113 -0.93 -5.83 16.63
CA GLU A 113 -0.97 -4.92 17.78
C GLU A 113 -0.07 -5.43 18.91
N GLY A 114 0.63 -4.52 19.62
CA GLY A 114 1.52 -4.84 20.74
C GLY A 114 2.92 -4.21 20.61
N ALA A 115 3.61 -4.00 21.75
CA ALA A 115 5.01 -3.54 21.76
C ALA A 115 5.88 -4.64 21.11
N PRO A 116 6.39 -4.40 19.89
CA PRO A 116 7.34 -3.33 19.61
C PRO A 116 6.90 -2.36 18.49
N VAL A 117 5.62 -2.32 18.08
CA VAL A 117 5.15 -1.45 16.97
C VAL A 117 4.90 0.02 17.40
N THR A 118 4.73 0.28 18.69
CA THR A 118 4.33 1.59 19.23
C THR A 118 5.48 2.48 19.73
N GLY A 119 6.69 1.92 19.87
CA GLY A 119 7.85 2.62 20.45
C GLY A 119 8.98 2.94 19.49
N TRP A 120 8.91 2.48 18.23
CA TRP A 120 10.07 2.42 17.33
C TRP A 120 9.66 2.70 15.88
N TRP A 121 10.50 3.40 15.12
CA TRP A 121 10.32 3.57 13.68
C TRP A 121 10.78 2.31 12.95
N TYR A 122 10.04 1.85 11.93
CA TYR A 122 10.43 0.73 11.07
C TYR A 122 10.41 1.13 9.60
N GLN A 123 11.46 0.78 8.85
CA GLN A 123 11.38 0.62 7.39
C GLN A 123 11.49 -0.86 7.04
N ALA A 124 10.73 -1.28 6.02
CA ALA A 124 10.90 -2.59 5.43
C ALA A 124 12.09 -2.53 4.47
N MET A 125 13.15 -3.27 4.77
CA MET A 125 14.21 -3.52 3.80
C MET A 125 14.10 -4.98 3.37
N ALA A 126 13.52 -5.23 2.19
CA ALA A 126 13.40 -6.61 1.71
C ALA A 126 14.67 -7.07 0.98
N LYS A 127 15.21 -8.25 1.37
CA LYS A 127 15.56 -9.31 0.40
C LYS A 127 15.85 -10.67 1.06
N GLY A 128 14.89 -11.60 1.00
CA GLY A 128 15.06 -13.02 1.33
C GLY A 128 13.73 -13.78 1.34
N GLU A 129 13.73 -15.05 0.92
CA GLU A 129 12.53 -15.86 0.60
C GLU A 129 11.51 -16.06 1.74
N SER A 130 11.80 -15.63 2.98
CA SER A 130 10.87 -15.80 4.11
C SER A 130 11.10 -14.85 5.29
N VAL A 131 11.90 -13.78 5.14
CA VAL A 131 12.26 -12.91 6.28
C VAL A 131 12.02 -11.44 5.96
N ILE A 132 11.11 -10.83 6.72
CA ILE A 132 10.96 -9.38 6.78
C ILE A 132 12.06 -8.85 7.69
N HIS A 133 13.05 -8.15 7.12
CA HIS A 133 13.96 -7.33 7.93
C HIS A 133 13.30 -5.98 8.16
N MET A 134 13.10 -5.66 9.44
CA MET A 134 12.63 -4.35 9.89
C MET A 134 13.80 -3.69 10.61
N GLU A 135 14.26 -2.54 10.11
CA GLU A 135 15.31 -1.74 10.77
C GLU A 135 14.68 -0.51 11.44
N GLY A 136 15.11 -0.21 12.66
CA GLY A 136 14.68 0.95 13.43
C GLY A 136 15.84 1.57 14.20
N ALA A 137 15.87 2.89 14.30
CA ALA A 137 16.86 3.60 15.08
C ALA A 137 16.60 3.43 16.58
N THR A 138 17.62 3.01 17.33
CA THR A 138 17.65 3.07 18.78
C THR A 138 18.24 4.42 19.19
N ASP A 139 17.49 5.26 19.91
CA ASP A 139 18.16 6.29 20.71
C ASP A 139 18.89 5.56 21.84
N GLU A 140 20.21 5.43 21.71
CA GLU A 140 21.07 4.98 22.80
C GLU A 140 21.12 6.10 23.85
N SER A 141 20.62 5.81 25.06
CA SER A 141 20.83 6.63 26.26
C SER A 141 22.18 6.33 26.90
#